data_AF-J5SQI8-F1
#
_entry.id   AF-J5SQI8-F1
#
_cell.length_a   1.000
_cell.length_b   1.000
_cell.length_c   1.000
_cell.angle_alpha   90.00
_cell.angle_beta   90.00
_cell.angle_gamma   90.00
#
_symmetry.space_group_name_H-M   'P 1'
#
loop_
_entity.id
_entity.type
_entity.pdbx_description
1 polymer ?
#
loop_
_entity_poly.entity_id
_entity_poly.type
_entity_poly.pdbx_seq_one_letter_code
_entity_poly.pdbx_strand_id
1 'polypeptide(L)'
;MLEKIKTLYNPTPGMAPDKIAPTVGQNIGKINLPSTIMQFFDLGGQRDIRSIWPKYYDECHAVVFVVDASDQARLSETWEVFDDVITSPRLLNLPLLLLANKQDKDTSLTVAEIRESFEAWQRARPGKEDEEAAAPGPSSEARAADVVDADAKRERLASLDVLGVSALEG
;
A
#
# COMPACT_ATOMS: atom_id res chain seq x y z
N MET A 1 2.16 6.59 12.47
CA MET A 1 1.45 7.51 11.56
C MET A 1 0.04 7.82 12.05
N LEU A 2 -0.86 6.83 12.18
CA LEU A 2 -2.24 7.07 12.62
C LEU A 2 -2.34 7.85 13.94
N GLU A 3 -1.53 7.51 14.94
CA GLU A 3 -1.52 8.21 16.23
C GLU A 3 -1.11 9.70 16.10
N LYS A 4 -0.21 10.04 15.17
CA LYS A 4 0.15 11.45 14.87
C LYS A 4 -1.02 12.20 14.26
N ILE A 5 -1.75 11.56 13.32
CA ILE A 5 -2.95 12.15 12.73
C ILE A 5 -4.04 12.35 13.79
N LYS A 6 -4.25 11.37 14.68
CA LYS A 6 -5.16 11.52 15.83
C LYS A 6 -4.78 12.74 16.68
N THR A 7 -3.49 12.92 17.01
CA THR A 7 -3.01 14.08 17.77
C THR A 7 -3.27 15.42 17.07
N LEU A 8 -3.15 15.47 15.74
CA LEU A 8 -3.34 16.71 14.97
C LEU A 8 -4.82 17.14 14.87
N TYR A 9 -5.74 16.18 14.79
CA TYR A 9 -7.15 16.46 14.49
C TYR A 9 -8.13 16.18 15.63
N ASN A 10 -7.70 15.51 16.71
CA ASN A 10 -8.53 15.26 17.89
C ASN A 10 -8.00 16.01 19.13
N PRO A 11 -8.88 16.39 20.08
CA PRO A 11 -8.46 17.06 21.31
C PRO A 11 -7.58 16.19 22.22
N THR A 12 -7.73 14.87 22.13
CA THR A 12 -6.93 13.91 22.88
C THR A 12 -5.73 13.48 22.05
N PRO A 13 -4.49 13.72 22.53
CA PRO A 13 -3.30 13.24 21.86
C PRO A 13 -3.31 11.72 21.69
N GLY A 14 -2.84 11.26 20.53
CA GLY A 14 -2.54 9.85 20.30
C GLY A 14 -1.31 9.38 21.08
N MET A 15 -0.99 8.10 20.95
CA MET A 15 0.18 7.51 21.60
C MET A 15 1.51 8.05 21.02
N ALA A 16 2.50 8.23 21.90
CA ALA A 16 3.85 8.61 21.50
C ALA A 16 4.51 7.49 20.65
N PRO A 17 5.35 7.82 19.65
CA PRO A 17 5.88 6.83 18.69
C PRO A 17 6.62 5.65 19.33
N ASP A 18 7.33 5.89 20.43
CA ASP A 18 8.08 4.89 21.22
C ASP A 18 7.16 3.89 21.95
N LYS A 19 5.88 4.23 22.13
CA LYS A 19 4.89 3.39 22.82
C LYS A 19 3.97 2.62 21.86
N ILE A 20 4.16 2.79 20.55
CA ILE A 20 3.34 2.10 19.54
C ILE A 20 3.93 0.70 19.32
N ALA A 21 3.26 -0.32 19.87
CA ALA A 21 3.57 -1.72 19.59
C ALA A 21 3.04 -2.13 18.20
N PRO A 22 3.57 -3.21 17.59
CA PRO A 22 3.02 -3.76 16.35
C PRO A 22 1.52 -4.05 16.48
N THR A 23 0.72 -3.59 15.52
CA THR A 23 -0.72 -3.81 15.50
C THR A 23 -1.03 -5.30 15.31
N VAL A 24 -1.64 -5.92 16.33
CA VAL A 24 -2.20 -7.27 16.25
C VAL A 24 -3.67 -7.14 15.85
N GLY A 25 -3.97 -7.42 14.58
CA GLY A 25 -5.31 -7.28 14.01
C GLY A 25 -5.51 -5.91 13.38
N GLN A 26 -6.40 -5.11 13.98
CA GLN A 26 -6.76 -3.78 13.48
C GLN A 26 -6.82 -2.75 14.60
N ASN A 27 -6.55 -1.50 14.26
CA ASN A 27 -6.84 -0.31 15.06
C ASN A 27 -7.78 0.60 14.25
N ILE A 28 -8.75 1.21 14.92
CA ILE A 28 -9.70 2.12 14.29
C ILE A 28 -9.43 3.54 14.79
N GLY A 29 -9.15 4.44 13.85
CA GLY A 29 -9.06 5.88 14.11
C GLY A 29 -10.25 6.61 13.52
N LYS A 30 -10.84 7.53 14.28
CA LYS A 30 -11.91 8.41 13.78
C LYS A 30 -11.44 9.86 13.88
N ILE A 31 -11.67 10.61 12.82
CA ILE A 31 -11.38 12.04 12.72
C ILE A 31 -12.64 12.74 12.26
N ASN A 32 -13.12 13.69 13.06
CA ASN A 32 -14.27 14.51 12.69
C ASN A 32 -13.76 15.83 12.11
N LEU A 33 -13.87 15.99 10.80
CA LEU A 33 -13.66 17.28 10.14
C LEU A 33 -14.99 18.06 10.10
N PRO A 34 -14.97 19.39 9.88
CA PRO A 34 -16.20 20.21 9.88
C PRO A 34 -17.28 19.72 8.91
N SER A 35 -16.91 19.13 7.77
CA SER A 35 -17.82 18.71 6.71
C SER A 35 -17.85 17.20 6.45
N THR A 36 -17.00 16.40 7.13
CA THR A 36 -16.85 14.96 6.86
C THR A 36 -16.26 14.24 8.05
N ILE A 37 -16.62 12.97 8.21
CA ILE A 37 -16.01 12.08 9.19
C ILE A 37 -15.10 11.10 8.44
N MET A 38 -13.82 11.08 8.80
CA MET A 38 -12.87 10.10 8.27
C MET A 38 -12.69 8.95 9.27
N GLN A 39 -12.81 7.74 8.77
CA GLN A 39 -12.54 6.51 9.51
C GLN A 39 -11.32 5.83 8.91
N PHE A 40 -10.34 5.52 9.75
CA PHE A 40 -9.10 4.86 9.39
C PHE A 40 -9.12 3.45 9.97
N PHE A 41 -8.92 2.46 9.11
CA PHE A 41 -8.66 1.08 9.51
C PHE A 41 -7.15 0.83 9.37
N ASP A 42 -6.43 0.92 10.48
CA ASP A 42 -4.99 0.61 10.53
C ASP A 42 -4.81 -0.89 10.75
N LEU A 43 -4.28 -1.56 9.73
CA LEU A 43 -4.18 -3.02 9.68
C LEU A 43 -2.75 -3.47 9.95
N GLY A 44 -2.60 -4.55 10.71
CA GLY A 44 -1.29 -5.14 10.96
C GLY A 44 -0.57 -5.55 9.67
N GLY A 45 0.73 -5.24 9.59
CA GLY A 45 1.57 -5.54 8.42
C GLY A 45 2.35 -6.86 8.49
N GLN A 46 2.21 -7.63 9.56
CA GLN A 46 2.88 -8.92 9.72
C GLN A 46 2.32 -9.95 8.74
N ARG A 47 3.17 -10.81 8.16
CA ARG A 47 2.79 -11.78 7.11
C ARG A 47 1.51 -12.55 7.44
N ASP A 48 1.42 -13.09 8.65
CA ASP A 48 0.29 -13.94 9.09
C ASP A 48 -1.05 -13.19 9.13
N ILE A 49 -1.03 -11.87 9.36
CA ILE A 49 -2.24 -11.08 9.55
C ILE A 49 -2.69 -10.35 8.27
N ARG A 50 -1.87 -10.30 7.21
CA ARG A 50 -2.24 -9.67 5.93
C ARG A 50 -3.48 -10.28 5.28
N SER A 51 -3.78 -11.54 5.60
CA SER A 51 -4.98 -12.25 5.15
C SER A 51 -6.30 -11.55 5.53
N ILE A 52 -6.29 -10.65 6.52
CA ILE A 52 -7.48 -9.88 6.89
C ILE A 52 -7.72 -8.66 6.00
N TRP A 53 -6.71 -8.17 5.28
CA TRP A 53 -6.82 -6.91 4.54
C TRP A 53 -7.99 -6.87 3.54
N PRO A 54 -8.22 -7.92 2.72
CA PRO A 54 -9.31 -7.89 1.75
C PRO A 54 -10.71 -7.75 2.37
N LYS A 55 -10.86 -8.04 3.68
CA LYS A 55 -12.14 -7.87 4.38
C LYS A 55 -12.55 -6.40 4.55
N TYR A 56 -11.61 -5.47 4.41
CA TYR A 56 -11.85 -4.03 4.58
C TYR A 56 -11.94 -3.28 3.25
N TYR A 57 -11.58 -3.90 2.12
CA TYR A 57 -11.48 -3.20 0.83
C TYR A 57 -12.82 -2.61 0.40
N ASP A 58 -13.92 -3.35 0.60
CA ASP A 58 -15.26 -2.92 0.20
C ASP A 58 -15.81 -1.76 1.07
N GLU A 59 -15.21 -1.51 2.25
CA GLU A 59 -15.58 -0.41 3.15
C GLU A 59 -14.71 0.85 2.93
N CYS A 60 -13.66 0.75 2.13
CA CYS A 60 -12.71 1.84 1.92
C CYS A 60 -13.13 2.78 0.80
N HIS A 61 -12.88 4.08 1.01
CA HIS A 61 -13.01 5.11 -0.03
C HIS A 61 -11.66 5.50 -0.65
N ALA A 62 -10.55 5.12 0.00
CA ALA A 62 -9.17 5.31 -0.44
C ALA A 62 -8.26 4.35 0.35
N VAL A 63 -7.06 4.09 -0.17
CA VAL A 63 -6.05 3.24 0.47
C VAL A 63 -4.75 4.03 0.66
N VAL A 64 -4.13 3.90 1.84
CA VAL A 64 -2.77 4.38 2.08
C VAL A 64 -1.89 3.16 2.37
N PHE A 65 -0.95 2.88 1.48
CA PHE A 65 0.01 1.81 1.66
C PHE A 65 1.33 2.39 2.18
N VAL A 66 1.79 1.95 3.35
CA VAL A 66 2.95 2.55 4.01
C VAL A 66 4.17 1.65 3.87
N VAL A 67 5.26 2.20 3.34
CA VAL A 67 6.56 1.54 3.18
C VAL A 67 7.57 2.15 4.14
N ASP A 68 8.42 1.31 4.75
CA ASP A 68 9.61 1.77 5.46
C ASP A 68 10.71 2.06 4.44
N ALA A 69 10.92 3.33 4.10
CA ALA A 69 11.89 3.72 3.07
C ALA A 69 13.34 3.47 3.51
N SER A 70 13.59 3.24 4.80
CA SER A 70 14.93 2.98 5.35
C SER A 70 15.34 1.51 5.30
N ASP A 71 14.43 0.59 4.97
CA ASP A 71 14.64 -0.86 5.03
C ASP A 71 14.66 -1.50 3.65
N GLN A 72 15.77 -1.29 2.95
CA GLN A 72 15.95 -1.74 1.56
C GLN A 72 15.92 -3.27 1.42
N ALA A 73 16.33 -4.01 2.47
CA ALA A 73 16.37 -5.47 2.45
C ALA A 73 14.96 -6.09 2.37
N ARG A 74 13.94 -5.38 2.86
CA ARG A 74 12.54 -5.85 2.83
C ARG A 74 11.71 -5.29 1.67
N LEU A 75 12.30 -4.49 0.77
CA LEU A 75 11.56 -3.90 -0.35
C LEU A 75 11.02 -4.95 -1.32
N SER A 76 11.77 -6.02 -1.61
CA SER A 76 11.28 -7.08 -2.50
C SER A 76 9.98 -7.71 -1.99
N GLU A 77 9.94 -8.10 -0.70
CA GLU A 77 8.71 -8.60 -0.07
C GLU A 77 7.60 -7.53 -0.07
N THR A 78 7.96 -6.27 0.17
CA THR A 78 7.00 -5.17 0.19
C THR A 78 6.35 -4.98 -1.18
N TRP A 79 7.11 -5.16 -2.26
CA TRP A 79 6.61 -5.05 -3.63
C TRP A 79 5.74 -6.22 -4.05
N GLU A 80 6.04 -7.44 -3.61
CA GLU A 80 5.13 -8.58 -3.77
C GLU A 80 3.75 -8.28 -3.17
N VAL A 81 3.74 -7.80 -1.92
CA VAL A 81 2.51 -7.45 -1.20
C VAL A 81 1.81 -6.25 -1.83
N PHE A 82 2.56 -5.23 -2.23
CA PHE A 82 2.00 -4.04 -2.84
C PHE A 82 1.37 -4.35 -4.20
N ASP A 83 1.96 -5.26 -4.99
CA ASP A 83 1.41 -5.73 -6.25
C ASP A 83 0.04 -6.41 -6.04
N ASP A 84 -0.10 -7.26 -5.01
CA ASP A 84 -1.39 -7.87 -4.65
C ASP A 84 -2.46 -6.83 -4.25
N VAL A 85 -2.05 -5.74 -3.59
CA VAL A 85 -2.95 -4.64 -3.20
C VAL A 85 -3.36 -3.82 -4.41
N ILE A 86 -2.40 -3.36 -5.21
CA ILE A 86 -2.68 -2.43 -6.33
C ILE A 86 -3.44 -3.11 -7.48
N THR A 87 -3.30 -4.43 -7.63
CA THR A 87 -4.01 -5.24 -8.64
C THR A 87 -5.33 -5.81 -8.13
N SER A 88 -5.67 -5.63 -6.85
CA SER A 88 -6.93 -6.11 -6.29
C SER A 88 -8.13 -5.49 -7.03
N PRO A 89 -9.04 -6.31 -7.62
CA PRO A 89 -10.21 -5.80 -8.33
C PRO A 89 -11.12 -4.90 -7.48
N ARG A 90 -11.15 -5.14 -6.16
CA ARG A 90 -11.92 -4.35 -5.18
C ARG A 90 -11.36 -2.94 -4.97
N LEU A 91 -10.09 -2.70 -5.34
CA LEU A 91 -9.38 -1.45 -5.11
C LEU A 91 -9.09 -0.67 -6.40
N LEU A 92 -9.38 -1.23 -7.58
CA LEU A 92 -9.05 -0.63 -8.88
C LEU A 92 -9.55 0.81 -9.03
N ASN A 93 -10.75 1.10 -8.53
CA ASN A 93 -11.41 2.40 -8.69
C ASN A 93 -11.23 3.35 -7.49
N LEU A 94 -10.54 2.94 -6.43
CA LEU A 94 -10.32 3.78 -5.25
C LEU A 94 -9.01 4.57 -5.39
N PRO A 95 -8.85 5.79 -4.88
CA PRO A 95 -7.53 6.41 -4.80
C PRO A 95 -6.57 5.57 -3.95
N LEU A 96 -5.33 5.40 -4.40
CA LEU A 96 -4.27 4.74 -3.63
C LEU A 96 -3.06 5.66 -3.51
N LEU A 97 -2.61 5.86 -2.28
CA LEU A 97 -1.40 6.60 -1.94
C LEU A 97 -0.32 5.64 -1.44
N LEU A 98 0.84 5.64 -2.07
CA LEU A 98 2.03 4.97 -1.56
C LEU A 98 2.83 5.95 -0.68
N LEU A 99 3.04 5.60 0.56
CA LEU A 99 3.68 6.46 1.54
C LEU A 99 5.06 5.93 1.93
N ALA A 100 6.10 6.61 1.47
CA ALA A 100 7.49 6.35 1.84
C ALA A 100 7.79 6.95 3.22
N ASN A 101 7.63 6.15 4.26
CA ASN A 101 7.79 6.57 5.65
C ASN A 101 9.25 6.44 6.14
N LYS A 102 9.55 7.11 7.26
CA LYS A 102 10.86 7.17 7.95
C LYS A 102 11.93 8.01 7.26
N GLN A 103 11.50 9.03 6.50
CA GLN A 103 12.40 9.96 5.79
C GLN A 103 13.39 10.73 6.69
N ASP A 104 13.25 10.65 8.01
CA ASP A 104 14.19 11.18 9.00
C ASP A 104 15.54 10.44 9.06
N LYS A 105 15.63 9.22 8.51
CA LYS A 105 16.87 8.43 8.55
C LYS A 105 17.72 8.64 7.31
N ASP A 106 19.03 8.71 7.49
CA ASP A 106 20.02 8.83 6.41
C ASP A 106 19.99 7.67 5.40
N THR A 107 19.52 6.48 5.81
CA THR A 107 19.42 5.30 4.93
C THR A 107 18.13 5.25 4.12
N SER A 108 17.27 6.27 4.24
CA SER A 108 15.96 6.31 3.60
C SER A 108 16.07 6.61 2.12
N LEU A 109 15.39 5.80 1.34
CA LEU A 109 15.16 6.09 -0.06
C LEU A 109 14.21 7.29 -0.20
N THR A 110 14.53 8.16 -1.13
CA THR A 110 13.65 9.24 -1.58
C THR A 110 12.38 8.68 -2.24
N VAL A 111 11.38 9.54 -2.38
CA VAL A 111 10.13 9.22 -3.10
C VAL A 111 10.40 8.72 -4.52
N ALA A 112 11.37 9.33 -5.22
CA ALA A 112 11.75 8.93 -6.57
C ALA A 112 12.38 7.54 -6.61
N GLU A 113 13.32 7.26 -5.69
CA GLU A 113 13.96 5.94 -5.58
C GLU A 113 12.98 4.84 -5.18
N ILE A 114 11.99 5.15 -4.34
CA ILE A 114 10.92 4.20 -4.00
C ILE A 114 10.10 3.84 -5.23
N ARG A 115 9.72 4.83 -6.05
CA ARG A 115 9.00 4.58 -7.31
C ARG A 115 9.85 3.75 -8.27
N GLU A 116 11.10 4.17 -8.49
CA GLU A 116 12.02 3.47 -9.39
C GLU A 116 12.28 2.03 -8.93
N SER A 117 12.44 1.81 -7.62
CA SER A 117 12.62 0.48 -7.03
C SER A 117 11.45 -0.44 -7.34
N PHE A 118 10.21 0.05 -7.24
CA PHE A 118 9.03 -0.74 -7.55
C PHE A 118 8.92 -1.04 -9.06
N GLU A 119 9.13 -0.04 -9.92
CA GLU A 119 9.13 -0.24 -11.38
C GLU A 119 10.24 -1.20 -11.84
N ALA A 120 11.43 -1.12 -11.22
CA ALA A 120 12.52 -2.05 -11.47
C ALA A 120 12.18 -3.46 -11.02
N TRP A 121 11.57 -3.62 -9.85
CA TRP A 121 11.09 -4.91 -9.36
C TRP A 121 10.03 -5.52 -10.29
N GLN A 122 9.09 -4.71 -10.79
CA GLN A 122 8.09 -5.17 -11.76
C GLN A 122 8.72 -5.68 -13.06
N ARG A 123 9.73 -4.97 -13.58
CA ARG A 123 10.45 -5.37 -14.80
C ARG A 123 11.32 -6.62 -14.61
N ALA A 124 11.86 -6.80 -13.42
CA ALA A 124 12.73 -7.94 -13.09
C ALA A 124 11.94 -9.22 -12.75
N ARG A 125 10.63 -9.11 -12.51
CA ARG A 125 9.78 -10.26 -12.23
C ARG A 125 9.69 -11.12 -13.49
N PRO A 126 10.06 -12.41 -13.44
CA PRO A 126 9.76 -13.32 -14.55
C PRO A 126 8.25 -13.26 -14.79
N GLY A 127 7.84 -13.11 -16.04
CA GLY A 127 6.44 -12.90 -16.38
C GLY A 127 5.60 -14.01 -15.76
N LYS A 128 4.47 -13.65 -15.13
CA LYS A 128 3.40 -14.63 -14.86
C LYS A 128 3.02 -15.41 -16.13
N GLU A 129 3.32 -14.85 -17.31
CA GLU A 129 3.26 -15.50 -18.62
C GLU A 129 3.97 -16.86 -18.67
N ASP A 130 5.12 -17.04 -18.00
CA ASP A 130 5.86 -18.32 -18.02
C ASP A 130 5.26 -19.37 -17.07
N GLU A 131 4.65 -18.95 -15.95
CA GLU A 131 3.92 -19.86 -15.04
C GLU A 131 2.53 -20.23 -15.60
N GLU A 132 1.87 -19.32 -16.31
CA GLU A 132 0.54 -19.52 -16.90
C GLU A 132 0.61 -20.26 -18.26
N ALA A 133 1.71 -20.13 -19.02
CA ALA A 133 1.97 -20.94 -20.22
C ALA A 133 2.19 -22.44 -19.92
N ALA A 134 2.48 -22.81 -18.67
CA ALA A 134 2.56 -24.20 -18.23
C ALA A 134 1.18 -24.81 -17.88
N ALA A 135 0.14 -23.98 -17.76
CA ALA A 135 -1.25 -24.43 -17.63
C ALA A 135 -1.86 -24.71 -19.01
N PRO A 136 -2.84 -25.64 -19.14
CA PRO A 136 -3.50 -25.89 -20.42
C PRO A 136 -4.10 -24.57 -20.94
N GLY A 137 -3.65 -24.18 -22.13
CA GLY A 137 -3.77 -22.80 -22.64
C GLY A 137 -5.18 -22.20 -22.56
N PRO A 138 -5.33 -20.91 -22.20
CA PRO A 138 -6.63 -20.30 -22.08
C PRO A 138 -7.33 -20.14 -23.43
N SER A 139 -8.67 -20.13 -23.40
CA SER A 139 -9.51 -19.78 -24.55
C SER A 139 -9.21 -18.36 -25.06
N SER A 140 -9.60 -18.04 -26.30
CA SER A 140 -9.33 -16.71 -26.91
C SER A 140 -9.92 -15.53 -26.11
N GLU A 141 -10.96 -15.77 -25.31
CA GLU A 141 -11.57 -14.77 -24.43
C GLU A 141 -10.71 -14.48 -23.20
N ALA A 142 -10.04 -15.48 -22.64
CA ALA A 142 -9.14 -15.29 -21.50
C ALA A 142 -7.90 -14.48 -21.90
N ARG A 143 -7.31 -14.75 -23.08
CA ARG A 143 -6.22 -13.92 -23.63
C ARG A 143 -6.62 -12.46 -23.82
N ALA A 144 -7.88 -12.17 -24.18
CA ALA A 144 -8.35 -10.81 -24.33
C ALA A 144 -8.54 -10.12 -22.95
N ALA A 145 -8.97 -10.87 -21.93
CA ALA A 145 -9.09 -10.36 -20.56
C ALA A 145 -7.72 -10.02 -19.95
N ASP A 146 -6.69 -10.83 -20.21
CA ASP A 146 -5.32 -10.62 -19.71
C ASP A 146 -4.70 -9.32 -20.24
N VAL A 147 -4.93 -9.01 -21.52
CA VAL A 147 -4.44 -7.75 -22.13
C VAL A 147 -5.16 -6.54 -21.51
N VAL A 148 -6.45 -6.65 -21.25
CA VAL A 148 -7.24 -5.58 -20.61
C VAL A 148 -6.79 -5.35 -19.16
N ASP A 149 -6.46 -6.40 -18.42
CA ASP A 149 -5.93 -6.31 -17.05
C ASP A 149 -4.55 -5.62 -17.01
N ALA A 150 -3.68 -5.92 -17.99
CA ALA A 150 -2.37 -5.29 -18.09
C ALA A 150 -2.43 -3.77 -18.39
N ASP A 151 -3.31 -3.35 -19.29
CA ASP A 151 -3.50 -1.92 -19.59
C ASP A 151 -4.11 -1.16 -18.40
N ALA A 152 -5.11 -1.75 -17.74
CA ALA A 152 -5.71 -1.18 -16.53
C ALA A 152 -4.69 -1.05 -15.40
N LYS A 153 -3.84 -2.08 -15.21
CA LYS A 153 -2.74 -2.05 -14.25
C LYS A 153 -1.74 -0.94 -14.58
N ARG A 154 -1.39 -0.74 -15.85
CA ARG A 154 -0.46 0.30 -16.27
C ARG A 154 -1.02 1.71 -16.06
N GLU A 155 -2.28 1.94 -16.40
CA GLU A 155 -2.97 3.21 -16.11
C GLU A 155 -3.02 3.47 -14.60
N ARG A 156 -3.32 2.42 -13.83
CA ARG A 156 -3.36 2.48 -12.37
C ARG A 156 -2.01 2.89 -11.77
N LEU A 157 -0.92 2.29 -12.24
CA LEU A 157 0.45 2.64 -11.85
C LEU A 157 0.80 4.09 -12.20
N ALA A 158 0.35 4.57 -13.37
CA ALA A 158 0.55 5.95 -13.79
C ALA A 158 -0.22 6.95 -12.89
N SER A 159 -1.38 6.54 -12.36
CA SER A 159 -2.18 7.33 -11.41
C SER A 159 -1.73 7.24 -9.95
N LEU A 160 -0.70 6.44 -9.64
CA LEU A 160 -0.24 6.21 -8.28
C LEU A 160 0.49 7.45 -7.74
N ASP A 161 -0.02 8.05 -6.66
CA ASP A 161 0.68 9.09 -5.92
C ASP A 161 1.66 8.48 -4.92
N VAL A 162 2.87 9.03 -4.83
CA VAL A 162 3.89 8.64 -3.84
C VAL A 162 4.29 9.85 -3.03
N LEU A 163 4.19 9.76 -1.69
CA LEU A 163 4.55 10.83 -0.77
C LEU A 163 5.58 10.36 0.25
N GLY A 164 6.55 11.22 0.54
CA GLY A 164 7.58 10.99 1.56
C GLY A 164 7.19 11.65 2.87
N VAL A 165 7.26 10.91 3.97
CA VAL A 165 6.98 11.46 5.31
C VAL A 165 7.90 10.89 6.38
N SER A 166 8.09 11.65 7.46
CA SER A 166 8.54 11.10 8.73
C SER A 166 7.39 11.05 9.72
N ALA A 167 7.17 9.88 10.32
CA ALA A 167 6.26 9.76 11.46
C ALA A 167 6.84 10.40 12.74
N LEU A 168 8.16 10.63 12.81
CA LEU A 168 8.86 11.16 13.97
C LEU A 168 9.06 12.68 13.88
N GLU A 169 9.34 13.20 12.68
CA GLU A 169 9.56 14.63 12.47
C GLU A 169 8.41 15.25 11.66
N GLY A 170 7.93 16.41 12.08
CA GLY A 170 6.87 17.19 11.43
C GLY A 170 7.03 18.66 11.80
#